data_AF-A0A1R0X0S0-F1
#
_entry.id   AF-A0A1R0X0S0-F1
#
_cell.length_a   1.000
_cell.length_b   1.000
_cell.length_c   1.000
_cell.angle_alpha   90.00
_cell.angle_beta   90.00
_cell.angle_gamma   90.00
#
_symmetry.space_group_name_H-M   'P 1'
#
loop_
_entity.id
_entity.type
_entity.pdbx_description
1 polymer ?
#
loop_
_entity_poly.entity_id
_entity_poly.type
_entity_poly.pdbx_seq_one_letter_code
_entity_poly.pdbx_strand_id
1 'polypeptide(L)'
;MGHKNKENPKRKFIPINTSDPRVNGDTGRILLECIEKPNPSIKLFVFISKWDRLLGFKFIRFVILTIPTLILLPNNILGSATGIFGISDPLLSAFPKLNDIITMYVHIYTWITFHPWILNLLLYFIFLLSFPVAITNFLKHDEKSNQKITLRTTSFTFLDLITAFGAIKYMYPSMQTLLMFLLYVLTVLTLLKLRGLKKYQKEHGPFIPSHLLKQARRKAKK
;
A
#
# COMPACT_ATOMS: atom_id res chain seq x y z
N MET A 1 55.60 6.77 -6.26
CA MET A 1 54.40 6.40 -5.48
C MET A 1 53.18 6.48 -6.40
N GLY A 2 52.73 5.35 -6.94
CA GLY A 2 51.56 5.31 -7.83
C GLY A 2 50.34 4.86 -7.06
N HIS A 3 49.39 5.78 -6.80
CA HIS A 3 48.07 5.42 -6.31
C HIS A 3 47.35 4.65 -7.43
N LYS A 4 47.28 3.32 -7.31
CA LYS A 4 46.36 2.51 -8.11
C LYS A 4 44.94 2.93 -7.76
N ASN A 5 44.30 3.66 -8.67
CA ASN A 5 42.86 3.87 -8.69
C ASN A 5 42.20 2.47 -8.66
N LYS A 6 41.60 2.10 -7.52
CA LYS A 6 40.65 1.00 -7.47
C LYS A 6 39.41 1.48 -8.22
N GLU A 7 39.40 1.29 -9.54
CA GLU A 7 38.18 1.39 -10.31
C GLU A 7 37.16 0.47 -9.67
N ASN A 8 36.10 1.07 -9.14
CA ASN A 8 34.93 0.38 -8.63
C ASN A 8 34.49 -0.58 -9.74
N PRO A 9 34.41 -1.90 -9.51
CA PRO A 9 34.03 -2.82 -10.57
C PRO A 9 32.60 -2.44 -10.97
N LYS A 10 32.47 -1.76 -12.12
CA LYS A 10 31.19 -1.58 -12.81
C LYS A 10 30.56 -2.97 -12.79
N ARG A 11 29.44 -3.12 -12.07
CA ARG A 11 28.69 -4.38 -12.00
C ARG A 11 28.64 -4.92 -13.42
N LYS A 12 29.36 -6.00 -13.70
CA LYS A 12 29.32 -6.65 -15.01
C LYS A 12 27.87 -7.11 -15.17
N PHE A 13 27.09 -6.34 -15.92
CA PHE A 13 25.76 -6.74 -16.36
C PHE A 13 25.97 -7.94 -17.27
N ILE A 14 25.79 -9.15 -16.73
CA ILE A 14 25.90 -10.38 -17.51
C ILE A 14 24.78 -10.34 -18.53
N PRO A 15 25.02 -10.18 -19.84
CA PRO A 15 23.95 -10.09 -20.82
C PRO A 15 23.09 -11.36 -20.76
N ILE A 16 21.79 -11.20 -20.54
CA ILE A 16 20.84 -12.32 -20.58
C ILE A 16 20.16 -12.22 -21.94
N ASN A 17 20.67 -12.96 -22.92
CA ASN A 17 20.08 -13.00 -24.25
C ASN A 17 18.79 -13.85 -24.18
N THR A 18 17.62 -13.23 -24.27
CA THR A 18 16.35 -13.95 -24.24
C THR A 18 15.46 -13.54 -25.40
N SER A 19 14.78 -14.52 -26.00
CA SER A 19 13.76 -14.28 -27.03
C SER A 19 12.48 -13.61 -26.48
N ASP A 20 12.39 -13.34 -25.18
CA ASP A 20 11.24 -12.65 -24.60
C ASP A 20 11.45 -11.13 -24.65
N PRO A 21 10.69 -10.38 -25.48
CA PRO A 21 10.84 -8.94 -25.62
C PRO A 21 10.64 -8.16 -24.31
N ARG A 22 10.08 -8.79 -23.26
CA ARG A 22 9.84 -8.19 -21.94
C ARG A 22 11.08 -8.08 -21.07
N VAL A 23 12.10 -8.89 -21.35
CA VAL A 23 13.35 -8.97 -20.57
C VAL A 23 14.55 -8.51 -21.39
N ASN A 24 14.40 -8.40 -22.71
CA ASN A 24 15.50 -8.11 -23.64
C ASN A 24 15.92 -6.62 -23.68
N GLY A 25 15.19 -5.72 -23.00
CA GLY A 25 15.57 -4.30 -22.87
C GLY A 25 16.24 -3.99 -21.53
N ASP A 26 17.29 -3.16 -21.55
CA ASP A 26 18.07 -2.77 -20.36
C ASP A 26 17.19 -2.19 -19.24
N THR A 27 16.21 -1.36 -19.59
CA THR A 27 15.27 -0.76 -18.63
C THR A 27 14.36 -1.80 -17.99
N GLY A 28 13.83 -2.74 -18.78
CA GLY A 28 12.98 -3.83 -18.28
C GLY A 28 13.74 -4.74 -17.33
N ARG A 29 15.00 -5.03 -17.65
CA ARG A 29 15.89 -5.81 -16.80
C ARG A 29 16.24 -5.12 -15.48
N ILE A 30 16.62 -3.84 -15.52
CA ILE A 30 16.93 -3.07 -14.30
C ILE A 30 15.72 -3.03 -13.36
N LEU A 31 14.52 -2.78 -13.91
CA LEU A 31 13.27 -2.81 -13.16
C LEU A 31 13.03 -4.18 -12.51
N LEU A 32 13.24 -5.26 -13.26
CA LEU A 32 13.08 -6.61 -12.75
C LEU A 32 14.10 -6.95 -11.63
N GLU A 33 15.37 -6.58 -11.80
CA GLU A 33 16.43 -6.82 -10.80
C GLU A 33 16.22 -5.99 -9.52
N CYS A 34 15.67 -4.77 -9.62
CA CYS A 34 15.26 -3.97 -8.48
C CYS A 34 14.11 -4.62 -7.69
N ILE A 35 13.20 -5.32 -8.36
CA ILE A 35 12.06 -6.01 -7.72
C ILE A 35 12.51 -7.29 -6.99
N GLU A 36 13.60 -7.94 -7.42
CA GLU A 36 14.06 -9.21 -6.86
C GLU A 36 14.79 -9.07 -5.50
N LYS A 37 15.32 -7.88 -5.17
CA LYS A 37 16.00 -7.64 -3.89
C LYS A 37 15.01 -7.08 -2.86
N PRO A 38 14.45 -7.91 -1.95
CA PRO A 38 13.53 -7.41 -0.95
C PRO A 38 14.24 -6.41 -0.03
N ASN A 39 13.68 -5.21 0.06
CA ASN A 39 14.14 -4.19 0.99
C ASN A 39 14.05 -4.74 2.44
N PRO A 40 15.09 -4.60 3.29
CA PRO A 40 15.06 -5.06 4.68
C PRO A 40 13.83 -4.58 5.47
N SER A 41 13.32 -3.37 5.20
CA SER A 41 12.10 -2.85 5.83
C SER A 41 10.85 -3.70 5.54
N ILE A 42 10.78 -4.32 4.36
CA ILE A 42 9.66 -5.21 3.98
C ILE A 42 9.69 -6.49 4.83
N LYS A 43 10.87 -7.00 5.19
CA LYS A 43 10.97 -8.20 6.05
C LYS A 43 10.41 -7.94 7.44
N LEU A 44 10.66 -6.75 8.01
CA LEU A 44 10.10 -6.34 9.29
C LEU A 44 8.57 -6.25 9.23
N PHE A 45 8.01 -5.64 8.17
CA PHE A 45 6.57 -5.54 8.00
C PHE A 45 5.90 -6.92 7.84
N VAL A 46 6.53 -7.83 7.10
CA VAL A 46 6.07 -9.21 6.97
C VAL A 46 6.07 -9.94 8.32
N PHE A 47 7.09 -9.72 9.16
CA PHE A 47 7.13 -10.29 10.50
C PHE A 47 5.97 -9.78 11.36
N ILE A 48 5.75 -8.46 11.41
CA ILE A 48 4.64 -7.82 12.13
C ILE A 48 3.29 -8.37 11.63
N SER A 49 3.11 -8.51 10.32
CA SER A 49 1.89 -9.03 9.71
C SER A 49 1.59 -10.50 10.06
N LYS A 50 2.61 -11.32 10.34
CA LYS A 50 2.41 -12.69 10.82
C LYS A 50 1.82 -12.71 12.22
N TRP A 51 2.36 -11.89 13.12
CA TRP A 51 1.86 -11.78 14.50
C TRP A 51 0.44 -11.22 14.56
N ASP A 52 0.15 -10.20 13.77
CA ASP A 52 -1.19 -9.63 13.65
C ASP A 52 -2.25 -10.67 13.23
N ARG A 53 -1.88 -11.58 12.32
CA ARG A 53 -2.75 -12.68 11.87
C ARG A 53 -2.99 -13.70 12.99
N LEU A 54 -1.97 -14.01 13.78
CA LEU A 54 -2.08 -14.94 14.91
C LEU A 54 -2.99 -14.40 16.01
N LEU A 55 -2.93 -13.09 16.26
CA LEU A 55 -3.70 -12.42 17.32
C LEU A 55 -5.13 -12.03 16.91
N GLY A 56 -5.51 -12.23 15.64
CA GLY A 56 -6.89 -12.00 15.18
C GLY A 56 -7.31 -10.52 15.05
N PHE A 57 -6.38 -9.58 15.19
CA PHE A 57 -6.68 -8.13 15.17
C PHE A 57 -7.19 -7.60 13.83
N LYS A 58 -7.18 -8.42 12.77
CA LYS A 58 -7.67 -8.05 11.44
C LYS A 58 -9.12 -7.54 11.46
N PHE A 59 -10.02 -8.23 12.18
CA PHE A 59 -11.43 -7.83 12.24
C PHE A 59 -11.60 -6.53 13.02
N ILE A 60 -10.93 -6.42 14.16
CA ILE A 60 -10.95 -5.23 15.02
C ILE A 60 -10.44 -4.01 14.24
N ARG A 61 -9.32 -4.13 13.54
CA ARG A 61 -8.80 -3.07 12.66
C ARG A 61 -9.79 -2.68 11.58
N PHE A 62 -10.40 -3.66 10.92
CA PHE A 62 -11.34 -3.36 9.84
C PHE A 62 -12.53 -2.53 10.35
N VAL A 63 -13.12 -2.94 11.48
CA VAL A 63 -14.29 -2.29 12.08
C VAL A 63 -13.95 -0.92 12.68
N ILE A 64 -12.83 -0.83 13.41
CA ILE A 64 -12.47 0.40 14.14
C ILE A 64 -11.76 1.39 13.22
N LEU A 65 -10.93 0.94 12.27
CA LEU A 65 -10.07 1.82 11.47
C LEU A 65 -10.54 1.97 10.03
N THR A 66 -10.72 0.85 9.31
CA THR A 66 -10.95 0.88 7.85
C THR A 66 -12.32 1.44 7.50
N ILE A 67 -13.40 0.95 8.14
CA ILE A 67 -14.77 1.42 7.86
C ILE A 67 -14.93 2.91 8.17
N PRO A 68 -14.52 3.42 9.36
CA PRO A 68 -14.68 4.84 9.67
C PRO A 68 -13.87 5.73 8.73
N THR A 69 -12.66 5.30 8.38
CA THR A 69 -11.85 6.02 7.40
C THR A 69 -12.53 6.07 6.04
N LEU A 70 -13.12 4.97 5.57
CA LEU A 70 -13.82 4.91 4.29
C LEU A 70 -15.02 5.87 4.23
N ILE A 71 -15.69 6.10 5.36
CA ILE A 71 -16.83 7.02 5.47
C ILE A 71 -16.37 8.47 5.57
N LEU A 72 -15.30 8.74 6.32
CA LEU A 72 -14.78 10.10 6.54
C LEU A 72 -13.96 10.65 5.36
N LEU A 73 -13.33 9.77 4.57
CA LEU A 73 -12.44 10.16 3.47
C LEU A 73 -13.18 10.92 2.36
N PRO A 74 -14.37 10.50 1.88
CA PRO A 74 -15.16 11.27 0.92
C PRO A 74 -15.52 12.67 1.44
N ASN A 75 -15.89 12.78 2.72
CA ASN A 75 -16.20 14.08 3.34
C ASN A 75 -14.96 15.01 3.28
N ASN A 76 -13.81 14.54 3.75
CA ASN A 76 -12.58 15.32 3.70
C ASN A 76 -12.19 15.76 2.27
N ILE A 77 -12.37 14.88 1.27
CA ILE A 77 -12.08 15.21 -0.14
C ILE A 77 -13.06 16.24 -0.67
N LEU A 78 -14.36 16.07 -0.38
CA LEU A 78 -15.41 16.99 -0.82
C LEU A 78 -15.25 18.36 -0.16
N GLY A 79 -15.07 18.43 1.15
CA GLY A 79 -14.81 19.68 1.87
C GLY A 79 -13.56 20.40 1.38
N SER A 80 -12.51 19.66 1.01
CA SER A 80 -11.32 20.25 0.37
C SER A 80 -11.58 20.77 -1.04
N ALA A 81 -12.46 20.12 -1.81
CA ALA A 81 -12.79 20.50 -3.18
C ALA A 81 -13.83 21.64 -3.26
N THR A 82 -14.75 21.72 -2.31
CA THR A 82 -15.82 22.73 -2.27
C THR A 82 -15.48 23.91 -1.37
N GLY A 83 -14.42 23.83 -0.55
CA GLY A 83 -14.03 24.86 0.41
C GLY A 83 -14.95 24.97 1.63
N ILE A 84 -15.97 24.11 1.73
CA ILE A 84 -16.94 24.08 2.83
C ILE A 84 -16.40 23.11 3.88
N PHE A 85 -15.44 23.57 4.68
CA PHE A 85 -14.97 22.83 5.85
C PHE A 85 -15.90 23.09 7.03
N GLY A 86 -16.70 22.08 7.36
CA GLY A 86 -17.55 22.07 8.53
C GLY A 86 -18.93 22.69 8.29
N ILE A 87 -19.93 21.96 8.78
CA ILE A 87 -21.24 22.47 9.24
C ILE A 87 -22.40 22.47 8.24
N SER A 88 -22.21 22.25 6.94
CA SER A 88 -23.36 21.90 6.07
C SER A 88 -22.93 21.13 4.83
N ASP A 89 -22.68 19.83 4.98
CA ASP A 89 -22.34 18.98 3.84
C ASP A 89 -23.56 18.71 2.96
N PRO A 90 -23.53 19.06 1.67
CA PRO A 90 -24.53 18.60 0.69
C PRO A 90 -24.62 17.07 0.64
N LEU A 91 -23.53 16.36 0.97
CA LEU A 91 -23.50 14.90 0.99
C LEU A 91 -24.18 14.31 2.25
N LEU A 92 -23.97 14.91 3.42
CA LEU A 92 -24.60 14.45 4.67
C LEU A 92 -26.09 14.79 4.71
N SER A 93 -26.49 15.91 4.09
CA SER A 93 -27.90 16.24 3.88
C SER A 93 -28.57 15.35 2.82
N ALA A 94 -27.86 14.95 1.76
CA ALA A 94 -28.36 13.99 0.77
C ALA A 94 -28.46 12.55 1.31
N PHE A 95 -27.65 12.20 2.33
CA PHE A 95 -27.61 10.86 2.93
C PHE A 95 -27.66 10.94 4.47
N PRO A 96 -28.83 11.21 5.08
CA PRO A 96 -28.97 11.38 6.53
C PRO A 96 -28.53 10.14 7.32
N LYS A 97 -28.75 8.94 6.79
CA LYS A 97 -28.25 7.69 7.40
C LYS A 97 -26.72 7.63 7.49
N LEU A 98 -26.00 8.28 6.58
CA LEU A 98 -24.54 8.36 6.63
C LEU A 98 -24.10 9.25 7.81
N ASN A 99 -24.84 10.32 8.09
CA ASN A 99 -24.60 11.22 9.22
C ASN A 99 -24.80 10.50 10.56
N ASP A 100 -25.83 9.64 10.68
CA ASP A 100 -26.05 8.82 11.88
C ASP A 100 -24.89 7.85 12.13
N ILE A 101 -24.41 7.20 11.06
CA ILE A 101 -23.26 6.28 11.13
C ILE A 101 -21.99 7.04 11.53
N ILE A 102 -21.73 8.23 10.97
CA ILE A 102 -20.58 9.06 11.34
C ILE A 102 -20.67 9.47 12.81
N THR A 103 -21.81 9.96 13.26
CA THR A 103 -22.05 10.36 14.65
C THR A 103 -21.84 9.20 15.61
N MET A 104 -22.36 8.01 15.26
CA MET A 104 -22.13 6.77 16.02
C MET A 104 -20.64 6.44 16.12
N TYR A 105 -19.90 6.54 15.01
CA TYR A 105 -18.45 6.30 15.03
C TYR A 105 -17.68 7.37 15.82
N VAL A 106 -18.07 8.64 15.72
CA VAL A 106 -17.49 9.71 16.56
C VAL A 106 -17.71 9.38 18.02
N HIS A 107 -18.93 8.99 18.43
CA HIS A 107 -19.20 8.58 19.80
C HIS A 107 -18.40 7.35 20.23
N ILE A 108 -18.24 6.33 19.37
CA ILE A 108 -17.39 5.16 19.67
C ILE A 108 -15.94 5.60 19.90
N TYR A 109 -15.39 6.47 19.05
CA TYR A 109 -14.03 6.98 19.17
C TYR A 109 -13.84 7.88 20.40
N THR A 110 -14.79 8.77 20.68
CA THR A 110 -14.81 9.61 21.88
C THR A 110 -14.87 8.72 23.12
N TRP A 111 -15.79 7.75 23.16
CA TRP A 111 -15.93 6.80 24.26
C TRP A 111 -14.64 6.00 24.49
N ILE A 112 -14.04 5.46 23.43
CA ILE A 112 -12.72 4.81 23.44
C ILE A 112 -11.66 5.72 24.07
N THR A 113 -11.62 6.99 23.64
CA THR A 113 -10.60 7.97 24.07
C THR A 113 -10.75 8.32 25.56
N PHE A 114 -11.98 8.36 26.07
CA PHE A 114 -12.30 8.74 27.47
C PHE A 114 -12.43 7.56 28.44
N HIS A 115 -12.10 6.32 28.02
CA HIS A 115 -12.21 5.09 28.83
C HIS A 115 -10.82 4.49 29.15
N PRO A 116 -10.68 3.43 29.98
CA PRO A 116 -9.48 3.22 30.80
C PRO A 116 -8.22 3.10 29.96
N TRP A 117 -7.15 3.69 30.48
CA TRP A 117 -5.84 3.86 29.83
C TRP A 117 -5.30 2.60 29.13
N ILE A 118 -5.59 1.40 29.66
CA ILE A 118 -5.20 0.11 29.08
C ILE A 118 -5.87 -0.14 27.72
N LEU A 119 -7.15 0.19 27.58
CA LEU A 119 -7.90 0.02 26.33
C LEU A 119 -7.39 1.00 25.26
N ASN A 120 -7.08 2.23 25.68
CA ASN A 120 -6.44 3.23 24.84
C ASN A 120 -5.05 2.77 24.36
N LEU A 121 -4.22 2.22 25.26
CA LEU A 121 -2.88 1.74 24.92
C LEU A 121 -2.93 0.57 23.92
N LEU A 122 -3.87 -0.35 24.10
CA LEU A 122 -4.11 -1.46 23.18
C LEU A 122 -4.57 -0.96 21.80
N LEU A 123 -5.44 0.06 21.75
CA LEU A 123 -5.91 0.65 20.49
C LEU A 123 -4.81 1.45 19.77
N TYR A 124 -3.99 2.20 20.49
CA TYR A 124 -2.80 2.83 19.94
C TYR A 124 -1.84 1.80 19.32
N PHE A 125 -1.63 0.68 20.02
CA PHE A 125 -0.83 -0.42 19.50
C PHE A 125 -1.44 -1.01 18.22
N ILE A 126 -2.76 -1.22 18.19
CA ILE A 126 -3.48 -1.67 17.00
C ILE A 126 -3.29 -0.67 15.85
N PHE A 127 -3.46 0.63 16.07
CA PHE A 127 -3.31 1.66 15.03
C PHE A 127 -1.87 1.75 14.51
N LEU A 128 -0.87 1.71 15.40
CA LEU A 128 0.54 1.72 15.02
C LEU A 128 0.90 0.50 14.17
N LEU A 129 0.44 -0.69 14.57
CA LEU A 129 0.64 -1.92 13.81
C LEU A 129 -0.21 -1.98 12.52
N SER A 130 -1.27 -1.18 12.42
CA SER A 130 -2.14 -1.18 11.25
C SER A 130 -1.43 -0.74 9.98
N PHE A 131 -0.51 0.22 10.09
CA PHE A 131 0.26 0.70 8.96
C PHE A 131 1.14 -0.40 8.32
N PRO A 132 2.09 -1.05 9.02
CA PRO A 132 2.93 -2.10 8.41
C PRO A 132 2.12 -3.30 7.91
N VAL A 133 1.00 -3.64 8.57
CA VAL A 133 0.12 -4.71 8.09
C VAL A 133 -0.61 -4.32 6.80
N ALA A 134 -1.13 -3.10 6.72
CA ALA A 134 -1.77 -2.57 5.52
C ALA A 134 -0.79 -2.54 4.34
N ILE A 135 0.44 -2.07 4.54
CA ILE A 135 1.49 -2.11 3.50
C ILE A 135 1.81 -3.55 3.08
N THR A 136 1.89 -4.49 4.02
CA THR A 136 2.15 -5.90 3.67
C THR A 136 1.02 -6.52 2.85
N ASN A 137 -0.24 -6.22 3.20
CA ASN A 137 -1.40 -6.70 2.43
C ASN A 137 -1.48 -6.03 1.06
N PHE A 138 -1.18 -4.73 0.98
CA PHE A 138 -1.07 -3.99 -0.27
C PHE A 138 -0.08 -4.67 -1.21
N LEU A 139 1.13 -5.02 -0.73
CA LEU A 139 2.14 -5.73 -1.53
C LEU A 139 1.66 -7.10 -2.02
N LYS A 140 0.91 -7.85 -1.19
CA LYS A 140 0.32 -9.13 -1.61
C LYS A 140 -0.76 -8.95 -2.68
N HIS A 141 -1.59 -7.92 -2.57
CA HIS A 141 -2.62 -7.62 -3.58
C HIS A 141 -2.02 -7.02 -4.85
N ASP A 142 -0.90 -6.31 -4.75
CA ASP A 142 -0.12 -5.85 -5.89
C ASP A 142 0.47 -7.04 -6.67
N GLU A 143 1.04 -8.03 -5.97
CA GLU A 143 1.52 -9.26 -6.62
C GLU A 143 0.39 -10.04 -7.31
N LYS A 144 -0.78 -10.13 -6.70
CA LYS A 144 -1.97 -10.71 -7.35
C LYS A 144 -2.43 -9.91 -8.55
N SER A 145 -2.37 -8.57 -8.47
CA SER A 145 -2.74 -7.69 -9.59
C SER A 145 -1.76 -7.87 -10.76
N ASN A 146 -0.47 -8.06 -10.48
CA ASN A 146 0.57 -8.38 -11.47
C ASN A 146 0.26 -9.70 -12.23
N GLN A 147 -0.39 -10.67 -11.58
CA GLN A 147 -0.91 -11.88 -12.23
C GLN A 147 -2.17 -11.62 -13.06
N LYS A 148 -3.19 -11.00 -12.45
CA LYS A 148 -4.45 -10.65 -13.13
C LYS A 148 -5.15 -9.51 -12.40
N ILE A 149 -5.42 -8.42 -13.11
CA ILE A 149 -6.28 -7.36 -12.57
C ILE A 149 -7.74 -7.83 -12.59
N THR A 150 -8.35 -7.82 -11.41
CA THR A 150 -9.78 -8.10 -11.22
C THR A 150 -10.39 -7.00 -10.36
N LEU A 151 -11.70 -6.80 -10.45
CA LEU A 151 -12.40 -5.84 -9.57
C LEU A 151 -12.08 -6.14 -8.10
N ARG A 152 -12.09 -7.42 -7.72
CA ARG A 152 -11.79 -7.88 -6.36
C ARG A 152 -10.38 -7.48 -5.90
N THR A 153 -9.35 -7.72 -6.72
CA THR A 153 -7.97 -7.36 -6.33
C THR A 153 -7.80 -5.86 -6.24
N THR A 154 -8.37 -5.11 -7.17
CA THR A 154 -8.37 -3.65 -7.15
C THR A 154 -9.07 -3.09 -5.92
N SER A 155 -10.27 -3.59 -5.57
CA SER A 155 -10.99 -3.19 -4.37
C SER A 155 -10.19 -3.47 -3.09
N PHE A 156 -9.55 -4.63 -2.98
CA PHE A 156 -8.71 -4.91 -1.82
C PHE A 156 -7.45 -4.02 -1.75
N THR A 157 -6.82 -3.72 -2.89
CA THR A 157 -5.71 -2.76 -2.93
C THR A 157 -6.14 -1.39 -2.41
N PHE A 158 -7.31 -0.89 -2.81
CA PHE A 158 -7.84 0.37 -2.28
C PHE A 158 -8.19 0.30 -0.80
N LEU A 159 -8.78 -0.80 -0.33
CA LEU A 159 -9.06 -0.99 1.10
C LEU A 159 -7.78 -0.99 1.94
N ASP A 160 -6.69 -1.57 1.45
CA ASP A 160 -5.40 -1.53 2.13
C ASP A 160 -4.83 -0.10 2.19
N LEU A 161 -4.94 0.67 1.10
CA LEU A 161 -4.53 2.09 1.06
C LEU A 161 -5.37 2.94 2.03
N ILE A 162 -6.69 2.73 2.09
CA ILE A 162 -7.59 3.40 3.06
C ILE A 162 -7.21 3.03 4.49
N THR A 163 -6.88 1.75 4.74
CA THR A 163 -6.43 1.30 6.06
C THR A 163 -5.10 1.94 6.45
N ALA A 164 -4.17 2.07 5.50
CA ALA A 164 -2.90 2.77 5.72
C ALA A 164 -3.12 4.26 6.01
N PHE A 165 -4.03 4.92 5.29
CA PHE A 165 -4.42 6.31 5.54
C PHE A 165 -4.96 6.48 6.96
N GLY A 166 -5.92 5.64 7.35
CA GLY A 166 -6.50 5.65 8.68
C GLY A 166 -5.43 5.47 9.75
N ALA A 167 -4.52 4.51 9.55
CA ALA A 167 -3.43 4.24 10.48
C ALA A 167 -2.53 5.46 10.68
N ILE A 168 -2.14 6.14 9.60
CA ILE A 168 -1.29 7.34 9.67
C ILE A 168 -2.02 8.49 10.38
N LYS A 169 -3.32 8.68 10.13
CA LYS A 169 -4.10 9.75 10.79
C LYS A 169 -4.09 9.66 12.32
N TYR A 170 -3.95 8.46 12.88
CA TYR A 170 -3.87 8.23 14.33
C TYR A 170 -2.42 8.04 14.85
N MET A 171 -1.39 8.24 14.01
CA MET A 171 0.01 8.25 14.44
C MET A 171 0.41 9.58 15.07
N TYR A 172 1.63 9.66 15.63
CA TYR A 172 2.14 10.91 16.21
C TYR A 172 2.34 12.00 15.14
N PRO A 173 1.95 13.28 15.37
CA PRO A 173 1.91 14.34 14.35
C PRO A 173 3.20 14.51 13.54
N SER A 174 4.37 14.38 14.16
CA SER A 174 5.66 14.55 13.47
C SER A 174 5.91 13.52 12.35
N MET A 175 5.33 12.32 12.45
CA MET A 175 5.44 11.29 11.40
C MET A 175 4.31 11.35 10.38
N GLN A 176 3.18 11.99 10.73
CA GLN A 176 2.00 12.03 9.89
C GLN A 176 2.28 12.67 8.53
N THR A 177 2.85 13.87 8.51
CA THR A 177 3.05 14.64 7.27
C THR A 177 3.86 13.88 6.23
N LEU A 178 4.98 13.28 6.64
CA LEU A 178 5.85 12.51 5.75
C LEU A 178 5.17 11.25 5.25
N LEU A 179 4.55 10.47 6.14
CA LEU A 179 3.89 9.22 5.78
C LEU A 179 2.65 9.45 4.90
N MET A 180 1.89 10.52 5.16
CA MET A 180 0.76 10.93 4.32
C MET A 180 1.22 11.31 2.92
N PHE A 181 2.29 12.11 2.81
CA PHE A 181 2.87 12.46 1.51
C PHE A 181 3.30 11.21 0.73
N LEU A 182 4.03 10.29 1.37
CA LEU A 182 4.43 9.02 0.76
C LEU A 182 3.23 8.16 0.35
N LEU A 183 2.16 8.15 1.15
CA LEU A 183 0.94 7.41 0.84
C LEU A 183 0.20 8.02 -0.37
N TYR A 184 0.15 9.34 -0.49
CA TYR A 184 -0.43 9.99 -1.66
C TYR A 184 0.34 9.66 -2.94
N VAL A 185 1.67 9.75 -2.88
CA VAL A 185 2.55 9.34 -4.00
C VAL A 185 2.30 7.87 -4.34
N LEU A 186 2.25 6.97 -3.35
CA LEU A 186 1.97 5.56 -3.56
C LEU A 186 0.60 5.33 -4.22
N THR A 187 -0.42 6.08 -3.81
CA THR A 187 -1.79 5.98 -4.34
C THR A 187 -1.84 6.40 -5.81
N VAL A 188 -1.22 7.55 -6.16
CA VAL A 188 -1.14 8.03 -7.54
C VAL A 188 -0.38 7.03 -8.42
N LEU A 189 0.78 6.54 -7.95
CA LEU A 189 1.55 5.52 -8.67
C LEU A 189 0.76 4.23 -8.85
N THR A 190 -0.01 3.81 -7.86
CA THR A 190 -0.86 2.61 -7.94
C THR A 190 -1.94 2.77 -9.01
N LEU A 191 -2.60 3.93 -9.09
CA LEU A 191 -3.61 4.21 -10.11
C LEU A 191 -3.01 4.14 -11.54
N LEU A 192 -1.87 4.80 -11.75
CA LEU A 192 -1.16 4.77 -13.02
C LEU A 192 -0.72 3.34 -13.37
N LYS A 193 -0.17 2.62 -12.39
CA LYS A 193 0.25 1.23 -12.54
C LYS A 193 -0.90 0.31 -12.93
N LEU A 194 -2.03 0.35 -12.22
CA LEU A 194 -3.18 -0.50 -12.50
C LEU A 194 -3.71 -0.26 -13.92
N ARG A 195 -3.76 1.00 -14.37
CA ARG A 195 -4.16 1.34 -15.74
C ARG A 195 -3.17 0.78 -16.77
N GLY A 196 -1.87 1.00 -16.57
CA GLY A 196 -0.83 0.50 -17.46
C GLY A 196 -0.77 -1.02 -17.52
N LEU A 197 -0.87 -1.67 -16.36
CA LEU A 197 -0.84 -3.12 -16.21
C LEU A 197 -2.09 -3.77 -16.84
N LYS A 198 -3.26 -3.13 -16.78
CA LYS A 198 -4.48 -3.64 -17.47
C LYS A 198 -4.29 -3.69 -18.98
N LYS A 199 -3.74 -2.61 -19.56
CA LYS A 199 -3.43 -2.54 -21.00
C LYS A 199 -2.38 -3.60 -21.37
N TYR A 200 -1.30 -3.65 -20.59
CA TYR A 200 -0.23 -4.61 -20.79
C TYR A 200 -0.71 -6.07 -20.73
N GLN A 201 -1.50 -6.44 -19.72
CA GLN A 201 -2.01 -7.81 -19.54
C GLN A 201 -2.94 -8.25 -20.68
N LYS A 202 -3.65 -7.31 -21.33
CA LYS A 202 -4.48 -7.60 -22.49
C LYS A 202 -3.64 -8.01 -23.71
N GLU A 203 -2.48 -7.39 -23.89
CA GLU A 203 -1.59 -7.59 -25.05
C GLU A 203 -0.56 -8.70 -24.80
N HIS A 204 -0.09 -8.85 -23.57
CA HIS A 204 1.08 -9.66 -23.20
C HIS A 204 0.74 -10.73 -22.14
N GLY A 205 -0.43 -10.72 -21.50
CA GLY A 205 -0.73 -11.63 -20.40
C GLY A 205 0.00 -11.28 -19.09
N PRO A 206 0.13 -12.21 -18.14
CA PRO A 206 0.56 -11.89 -16.77
C PRO A 206 1.99 -11.32 -16.72
N PHE A 207 2.19 -10.31 -15.87
CA PHE A 207 3.50 -9.70 -15.63
C PHE A 207 4.02 -10.19 -14.28
N ILE A 208 4.80 -11.28 -14.26
CA ILE A 208 5.36 -11.83 -13.01
C ILE A 208 6.88 -11.67 -13.03
N PRO A 209 7.43 -10.60 -12.42
CA PRO A 209 8.85 -10.27 -12.47
C PRO A 209 9.79 -11.43 -12.12
N SER A 210 9.47 -12.15 -11.06
CA SER A 210 10.26 -13.28 -10.57
C SER A 210 10.31 -14.45 -11.55
N HIS A 211 9.20 -14.74 -12.23
CA HIS A 211 9.14 -15.79 -13.25
C HIS A 211 9.85 -15.37 -14.53
N LEU A 212 9.68 -14.12 -14.96
CA LEU A 212 10.34 -13.58 -16.16
C LEU A 212 11.86 -13.60 -15.99
N LEU A 213 12.40 -13.16 -14.85
CA LEU A 213 13.83 -13.24 -14.55
C LEU A 213 14.36 -14.67 -14.46
N LYS A 214 13.61 -15.56 -13.81
CA LYS A 214 14.03 -16.97 -13.65
C LYS A 214 14.06 -17.69 -15.00
N GLN A 215 13.07 -17.46 -15.86
CA GLN A 215 13.06 -17.99 -17.23
C GLN A 215 14.20 -17.40 -18.07
N ALA A 216 14.41 -16.09 -17.98
CA ALA A 216 15.49 -15.40 -18.67
C ALA A 216 16.87 -15.96 -18.30
N ARG A 217 17.16 -16.12 -17.00
CA ARG A 217 18.42 -16.73 -16.51
C ARG A 217 18.58 -18.19 -16.92
N ARG A 218 17.49 -18.97 -16.99
CA ARG A 218 17.54 -20.36 -17.45
C ARG A 218 17.88 -20.46 -18.94
N LYS A 219 17.35 -19.55 -19.76
CA LYS A 219 17.65 -19.49 -21.20
C LYS A 219 19.08 -19.03 -21.47
N ALA A 220 19.60 -18.05 -20.74
CA ALA A 220 21.01 -17.62 -20.89
C ALA A 220 22.06 -18.62 -20.38
N LYS A 221 21.64 -19.65 -19.62
CA LYS A 221 22.51 -20.75 -19.19
C LYS A 221 22.49 -21.95 -20.14
N LYS A 222 21.56 -21.97 -21.09
CA LYS A 222 21.51 -22.96 -22.18
C LYS A 222 22.21 -22.38 -23.40
#